data_AF-A0A968MF45-F1
#
_entry.id   AF-A0A968MF45-F1
#
_cell.length_a   1.000
_cell.length_b   1.000
_cell.length_c   1.000
_cell.angle_alpha   90.00
_cell.angle_beta   90.00
_cell.angle_gamma   90.00
#
_symmetry.space_group_name_H-M   'P 1'
#
loop_
_entity.id
_entity.type
_entity.pdbx_description
1 polymer ?
#
loop_
_entity_poly.entity_id
_entity_poly.type
_entity_poly.pdbx_seq_one_letter_code
_entity_poly.pdbx_strand_id
1 'polypeptide(L)'
;MGFQTFIEGNAWQYSWFVPHDVKGLIALYGGETPFIDKLNGLFSAETSDHESKPVDITGLIGEYAHGNEPSHHVAYLYSFAGKPEKTQERLYEIMSTLYSDKPDGLCGNEDMGQMSSWYIFSALGLYPVNPCGGEYVIGLPFLEEATITLSNDKEFKITAENLLPENKYVSEVWLNGKPYEKGFITHDDIMAGGEMIFKLGDKPGKPFRF
;
A
#
# COMPACT_ATOMS: atom_id res chain seq x y z
N MET A 1 1.93 -33.69 -14.93
CA MET A 1 1.49 -32.46 -14.24
C MET A 1 2.59 -32.07 -13.28
N GLY A 2 3.40 -31.07 -13.63
CA GLY A 2 4.35 -30.49 -12.68
C GLY A 2 3.60 -29.51 -11.80
N PHE A 3 3.80 -29.59 -10.48
CA PHE A 3 3.33 -28.54 -9.59
C PHE A 3 4.08 -27.25 -9.95
N GLN A 4 3.34 -26.19 -10.22
CA GLN A 4 3.88 -24.86 -10.43
C GLN A 4 4.51 -24.40 -9.10
N THR A 5 5.71 -23.82 -9.13
CA THR A 5 6.47 -23.42 -7.92
C THR A 5 5.75 -22.36 -7.06
N PHE A 6 4.78 -21.66 -7.65
CA PHE A 6 4.02 -20.56 -7.06
C PHE A 6 2.52 -20.86 -7.14
N ILE A 7 1.76 -20.46 -6.13
CA ILE A 7 0.30 -20.60 -6.10
C ILE A 7 -0.33 -19.36 -6.74
N GLU A 8 -1.09 -19.55 -7.82
CA GLU A 8 -1.86 -18.49 -8.50
C GLU A 8 -1.02 -17.28 -8.98
N GLY A 9 0.29 -17.47 -9.14
CA GLY A 9 1.19 -16.39 -9.49
C GLY A 9 2.51 -16.86 -10.08
N ASN A 10 3.45 -15.93 -10.13
CA ASN A 10 4.79 -16.19 -10.66
C ASN A 10 5.88 -15.54 -9.78
N ALA A 11 7.14 -15.71 -10.19
CA ALA A 11 8.27 -15.14 -9.46
C ALA A 11 8.27 -13.60 -9.41
N TRP A 12 7.66 -12.91 -10.39
CA TRP A 12 7.51 -11.46 -10.32
C TRP A 12 6.65 -11.02 -9.15
N GLN A 13 5.62 -11.78 -8.78
CA GLN A 13 4.70 -11.44 -7.70
C GLN A 13 5.19 -11.95 -6.33
N TYR A 14 5.64 -13.20 -6.25
CA TYR A 14 6.02 -13.83 -4.98
C TYR A 14 7.36 -13.37 -4.40
N SER A 15 8.28 -12.84 -5.22
CA SER A 15 9.62 -12.45 -4.74
C SER A 15 9.61 -11.31 -3.71
N TRP A 16 8.46 -10.67 -3.51
CA TRP A 16 8.27 -9.56 -2.57
C TRP A 16 7.72 -9.99 -1.21
N PHE A 17 7.34 -11.27 -1.05
CA PHE A 17 6.62 -11.75 0.13
C PHE A 17 7.57 -12.05 1.31
N VAL A 18 8.29 -11.03 1.77
CA VAL A 18 9.13 -11.06 2.98
C VAL A 18 8.70 -9.92 3.93
N PRO A 19 7.42 -9.86 4.34
CA PRO A 19 6.89 -8.71 5.07
C PRO A 19 7.52 -8.52 6.45
N HIS A 20 8.07 -9.57 7.05
CA HIS A 20 8.72 -9.53 8.36
C HIS A 20 10.14 -8.94 8.33
N ASP A 21 10.79 -8.89 7.16
CA ASP A 21 12.17 -8.38 7.02
C ASP A 21 12.40 -7.71 5.65
N VAL A 22 11.67 -6.62 5.41
CA VAL A 22 11.81 -5.84 4.17
C VAL A 22 13.22 -5.25 4.05
N LYS A 23 13.88 -4.88 5.16
CA LYS A 23 15.26 -4.38 5.16
C LYS A 23 16.25 -5.45 4.70
N GLY A 24 16.10 -6.69 5.17
CA GLY A 24 16.87 -7.83 4.68
C GLY A 24 16.63 -8.11 3.20
N LEU A 25 15.38 -8.01 2.74
CA LEU A 25 15.06 -8.15 1.31
C LEU A 25 15.74 -7.06 0.47
N ILE A 26 15.70 -5.80 0.89
CA ILE A 26 16.40 -4.69 0.23
C ILE A 26 17.90 -4.99 0.13
N ALA A 27 18.52 -5.50 1.21
CA ALA A 27 19.93 -5.87 1.21
C ALA A 27 20.24 -7.00 0.22
N LEU A 28 19.38 -8.03 0.11
CA LEU A 28 19.54 -9.13 -0.85
C LEU A 28 19.47 -8.67 -2.32
N TYR A 29 18.70 -7.63 -2.61
CA TYR A 29 18.67 -7.01 -3.93
C TYR A 29 19.89 -6.11 -4.21
N GLY A 30 20.75 -5.85 -3.23
CA GLY A 30 21.93 -5.02 -3.37
C GLY A 30 21.76 -3.57 -2.89
N GLY A 31 20.75 -3.30 -2.06
CA GLY A 31 20.45 -1.99 -1.48
C GLY A 31 19.23 -1.33 -2.10
N GLU A 32 18.96 -0.10 -1.68
CA GLU A 32 17.75 0.64 -2.03
C GLU A 32 17.59 0.84 -3.54
N THR A 33 18.64 1.30 -4.25
CA THR A 33 18.53 1.60 -5.68
C THR A 33 18.20 0.36 -6.53
N PRO A 34 18.94 -0.77 -6.44
CA PRO A 34 18.57 -1.97 -7.18
C PRO A 34 17.19 -2.53 -6.80
N PHE A 35 16.80 -2.43 -5.52
CA PHE A 35 15.48 -2.84 -5.05
C PHE A 35 14.37 -2.00 -5.70
N ILE A 36 14.52 -0.68 -5.72
CA ILE A 36 13.61 0.25 -6.39
C ILE A 36 13.56 -0.01 -7.89
N ASP A 37 14.68 -0.29 -8.55
CA ASP A 37 14.72 -0.61 -9.97
C ASP A 37 13.96 -1.89 -10.28
N LYS A 38 14.09 -2.91 -9.42
CA LYS A 38 13.32 -4.15 -9.54
C LYS A 38 11.83 -3.92 -9.34
N LEU A 39 11.43 -3.08 -8.37
CA LEU A 39 10.04 -2.68 -8.17
C LEU A 39 9.50 -1.89 -9.37
N ASN A 40 10.26 -0.92 -9.89
CA ASN A 40 9.88 -0.17 -11.09
C ASN A 40 9.64 -1.15 -12.25
N GLY A 41 10.54 -2.13 -12.43
CA GLY A 41 10.41 -3.19 -13.42
C GLY A 41 9.13 -4.02 -13.27
N LEU A 42 8.70 -4.33 -12.04
CA LEU A 42 7.41 -5.02 -11.81
C LEU A 42 6.25 -4.20 -12.40
N PHE A 43 6.18 -2.91 -12.07
CA PHE A 43 5.07 -2.04 -12.48
C PHE A 43 5.15 -1.56 -13.93
N SER A 44 6.27 -1.77 -14.63
CA SER A 44 6.47 -1.33 -16.02
C SER A 44 6.68 -2.46 -17.02
N ALA A 45 6.87 -3.70 -16.55
CA ALA A 45 7.04 -4.84 -17.44
C ALA A 45 5.82 -5.00 -18.35
N GLU A 46 6.07 -5.30 -19.63
CA GLU A 46 4.98 -5.75 -20.51
C GLU A 46 4.40 -7.03 -19.92
N THR A 47 3.08 -7.10 -19.87
CA THR A 47 2.37 -8.26 -19.35
C THR A 47 2.75 -9.48 -20.19
N SER A 48 3.38 -10.46 -19.55
CA SER A 48 3.64 -11.76 -20.18
C SER A 48 2.33 -12.39 -20.69
N ASP A 49 2.45 -13.16 -21.77
CA ASP A 49 1.36 -13.68 -22.62
C ASP A 49 0.11 -14.11 -21.83
N HIS A 50 -1.01 -13.43 -22.07
CA HIS A 50 -2.24 -13.54 -21.29
C HIS A 50 -2.92 -14.92 -21.38
N GLU A 51 -2.61 -15.73 -22.39
CA GLU A 51 -3.29 -17.00 -22.65
C GLU A 51 -2.94 -18.13 -21.65
N SER A 52 -1.89 -17.96 -20.84
CA SER A 52 -1.42 -19.00 -19.90
C SER A 52 -1.47 -18.59 -18.43
N LYS A 53 -2.03 -17.42 -18.11
CA LYS A 53 -2.12 -16.89 -16.74
C LYS A 53 -3.29 -17.55 -15.98
N PRO A 54 -3.12 -17.88 -14.69
CA PRO A 54 -4.24 -18.21 -13.80
C PRO A 54 -5.33 -17.14 -13.88
N VAL A 55 -6.59 -17.56 -13.74
CA VAL A 55 -7.76 -16.67 -13.82
C VAL A 55 -7.73 -15.55 -12.78
N ASP A 56 -7.01 -15.75 -11.68
CA ASP A 56 -6.87 -14.81 -10.57
C ASP A 56 -5.81 -13.72 -10.83
N ILE A 57 -5.03 -13.80 -11.92
CA ILE A 57 -4.08 -12.74 -12.30
C ILE A 57 -4.82 -11.65 -13.11
N THR A 58 -5.49 -10.75 -12.40
CA THR A 58 -6.27 -9.63 -12.96
C THR A 58 -5.90 -8.30 -12.30
N GLY A 59 -6.44 -7.18 -12.82
CA GLY A 59 -6.11 -5.84 -12.30
C GLY A 59 -4.62 -5.49 -12.46
N LEU A 60 -4.11 -5.62 -13.69
CA LEU A 60 -2.68 -5.55 -13.98
C LEU A 60 -2.17 -4.11 -14.14
N ILE A 61 -1.06 -3.81 -13.48
CA ILE A 61 -0.21 -2.64 -13.73
C ILE A 61 1.21 -3.17 -13.97
N GLY A 62 1.54 -3.41 -15.23
CA GLY A 62 2.68 -4.28 -15.58
C GLY A 62 2.46 -5.71 -15.06
N GLU A 63 3.42 -6.27 -14.34
CA GLU A 63 3.31 -7.60 -13.70
C GLU A 63 2.74 -7.55 -12.26
N TYR A 64 2.47 -6.35 -11.71
CA TYR A 64 1.67 -6.22 -10.49
C TYR A 64 0.23 -6.61 -10.78
N ALA A 65 -0.32 -7.56 -10.03
CA ALA A 65 -1.69 -8.05 -10.17
C ALA A 65 -2.50 -7.74 -8.92
N HIS A 66 -3.37 -6.74 -8.99
CA HIS A 66 -4.13 -6.33 -7.82
C HIS A 66 -5.29 -7.25 -7.47
N GLY A 67 -5.79 -8.02 -8.44
CA GLY A 67 -6.84 -9.02 -8.17
C GLY A 67 -6.35 -10.26 -7.41
N ASN A 68 -5.10 -10.25 -6.91
CA ASN A 68 -4.49 -11.38 -6.21
C ASN A 68 -3.63 -10.90 -5.02
N GLU A 69 -3.85 -11.52 -3.86
CA GLU A 69 -3.33 -11.11 -2.55
C GLU A 69 -1.81 -11.00 -2.43
N PRO A 70 -0.98 -11.86 -3.06
CA PRO A 70 0.48 -11.77 -2.93
C PRO A 70 1.05 -10.41 -3.36
N SER A 71 0.30 -9.63 -4.15
CA SER A 71 0.71 -8.30 -4.60
C SER A 71 0.31 -7.18 -3.64
N HIS A 72 -0.66 -7.38 -2.75
CA HIS A 72 -1.37 -6.29 -2.05
C HIS A 72 -0.47 -5.37 -1.21
N HIS A 73 0.63 -5.88 -0.65
CA HIS A 73 1.58 -5.10 0.14
C HIS A 73 2.68 -4.43 -0.69
N VAL A 74 2.85 -4.81 -1.96
CA VAL A 74 4.04 -4.50 -2.76
C VAL A 74 4.21 -3.02 -3.02
N ALA A 75 3.13 -2.27 -3.25
CA ALA A 75 3.18 -0.83 -3.49
C ALA A 75 3.78 -0.05 -2.28
N TYR A 76 3.59 -0.56 -1.07
CA TYR A 76 4.11 0.04 0.16
C TYR A 76 5.62 -0.18 0.35
N LEU A 77 6.24 -1.09 -0.41
CA LEU A 77 7.66 -1.41 -0.27
C LEU A 77 8.59 -0.27 -0.73
N TYR A 78 8.13 0.65 -1.59
CA TYR A 78 8.92 1.83 -1.93
C TYR A 78 9.20 2.72 -0.71
N SER A 79 8.24 2.86 0.21
CA SER A 79 8.44 3.60 1.46
C SER A 79 9.61 3.04 2.29
N PHE A 80 9.73 1.72 2.39
CA PHE A 80 10.84 1.06 3.10
C PHE A 80 12.20 1.31 2.42
N ALA A 81 12.22 1.56 1.12
CA ALA A 81 13.42 1.89 0.35
C ALA A 81 13.64 3.42 0.23
N GLY A 82 13.01 4.22 1.08
CA GLY A 82 13.21 5.67 1.13
C GLY A 82 12.52 6.45 0.00
N LYS A 83 11.52 5.85 -0.67
CA LYS A 83 10.77 6.42 -1.79
C LYS A 83 9.25 6.46 -1.56
N PRO A 84 8.75 7.07 -0.48
CA PRO A 84 7.31 7.10 -0.21
C PRO A 84 6.49 7.78 -1.31
N GLU A 85 7.09 8.69 -2.10
CA GLU A 85 6.42 9.31 -3.24
C GLU A 85 5.99 8.27 -4.28
N LYS A 86 6.81 7.24 -4.51
CA LYS A 86 6.48 6.15 -5.43
C LYS A 86 5.40 5.23 -4.86
N THR A 87 5.36 5.02 -3.54
CA THR A 87 4.22 4.34 -2.90
C THR A 87 2.93 5.13 -3.15
N GLN A 88 2.94 6.44 -2.91
CA GLN A 88 1.76 7.30 -3.07
C GLN A 88 1.27 7.35 -4.52
N GLU A 89 2.19 7.45 -5.49
CA GLU A 89 1.87 7.37 -6.93
C GLU A 89 1.18 6.05 -7.30
N ARG A 90 1.70 4.90 -6.82
CA ARG A 90 1.11 3.59 -7.10
C ARG A 90 -0.23 3.38 -6.41
N LEU A 91 -0.37 3.83 -5.17
CA LEU A 91 -1.66 3.78 -4.48
C LEU A 91 -2.71 4.63 -5.21
N TYR A 92 -2.34 5.81 -5.69
CA TYR A 92 -3.23 6.65 -6.49
C TYR A 92 -3.67 5.93 -7.78
N GLU A 93 -2.73 5.35 -8.51
CA GLU A 93 -3.03 4.57 -9.73
C GLU A 93 -3.96 3.39 -9.44
N ILE A 94 -3.65 2.58 -8.42
CA ILE A 94 -4.47 1.42 -8.04
C ILE A 94 -5.89 1.85 -7.65
N MET A 95 -6.02 2.79 -6.71
CA MET A 95 -7.31 3.24 -6.19
C MET A 95 -8.19 3.88 -7.26
N SER A 96 -7.59 4.58 -8.23
CA SER A 96 -8.33 5.29 -9.28
C SER A 96 -8.68 4.44 -10.50
N THR A 97 -8.00 3.31 -10.72
CA THR A 97 -8.17 2.50 -11.93
C THR A 97 -8.75 1.11 -11.67
N LEU A 98 -8.60 0.56 -10.46
CA LEU A 98 -8.94 -0.84 -10.14
C LEU A 98 -10.13 -0.98 -9.18
N TYR A 99 -10.73 0.14 -8.75
CA TYR A 99 -11.94 0.18 -7.95
C TYR A 99 -12.98 1.13 -8.54
N SER A 100 -14.25 0.75 -8.53
CA SER A 100 -15.37 1.66 -8.79
C SER A 100 -16.66 1.20 -8.09
N ASP A 101 -17.68 2.05 -8.10
CA ASP A 101 -19.01 1.79 -7.53
C ASP A 101 -19.95 1.02 -8.48
N LYS A 102 -19.45 0.57 -9.63
CA LYS A 102 -20.21 -0.17 -10.64
C LYS A 102 -20.31 -1.65 -10.30
N PRO A 103 -21.25 -2.40 -10.90
CA PRO A 103 -21.36 -3.85 -10.69
C PRO A 103 -20.10 -4.67 -11.00
N ASP A 104 -19.24 -4.18 -11.90
CA ASP A 104 -17.93 -4.74 -12.26
C ASP A 104 -16.77 -3.98 -11.60
N GLY A 105 -17.03 -3.33 -10.47
CA GLY A 105 -16.12 -2.36 -9.85
C GLY A 105 -14.90 -2.94 -9.14
N LEU A 106 -14.74 -4.26 -9.06
CA LEU A 106 -13.56 -4.92 -8.52
C LEU A 106 -12.73 -5.54 -9.63
N CYS A 107 -11.40 -5.45 -9.51
CA CYS A 107 -10.49 -5.98 -10.51
C CYS A 107 -10.22 -7.48 -10.38
N GLY A 108 -10.85 -8.19 -9.45
CA GLY A 108 -10.65 -9.61 -9.15
C GLY A 108 -11.76 -10.15 -8.23
N ASN A 109 -11.58 -11.35 -7.69
CA ASN A 109 -12.49 -11.88 -6.67
C ASN A 109 -12.46 -10.99 -5.42
N GLU A 110 -13.56 -10.93 -4.67
CA GLU A 110 -13.64 -10.09 -3.47
C GLU A 110 -12.90 -10.71 -2.27
N ASP A 111 -12.71 -12.03 -2.32
CA ASP A 111 -12.00 -12.87 -1.37
C ASP A 111 -12.40 -12.65 0.09
N MET A 112 -13.72 -12.68 0.31
CA MET A 112 -14.37 -12.73 1.63
C MET A 112 -14.02 -11.51 2.50
N GLY A 113 -13.94 -10.34 1.88
CA GLY A 113 -13.64 -9.07 2.53
C GLY A 113 -12.22 -8.57 2.28
N GLN A 114 -11.34 -9.35 1.66
CA GLN A 114 -9.92 -8.99 1.53
C GLN A 114 -9.71 -7.80 0.60
N MET A 115 -10.31 -7.80 -0.59
CA MET A 115 -10.21 -6.66 -1.53
C MET A 115 -10.83 -5.39 -0.96
N SER A 116 -11.98 -5.53 -0.29
CA SER A 116 -12.66 -4.42 0.38
C SER A 116 -11.85 -3.88 1.57
N SER A 117 -11.22 -4.76 2.35
CA SER A 117 -10.36 -4.38 3.47
C SER A 117 -9.11 -3.65 2.99
N TRP A 118 -8.51 -4.10 1.88
CA TRP A 118 -7.39 -3.38 1.25
C TRP A 118 -7.80 -1.96 0.88
N TYR A 119 -8.96 -1.79 0.21
CA TYR A 119 -9.48 -0.48 -0.14
C TYR A 119 -9.68 0.41 1.09
N ILE A 120 -10.33 -0.09 2.15
CA ILE A 120 -10.59 0.68 3.37
C ILE A 120 -9.28 1.13 4.03
N PHE A 121 -8.32 0.23 4.23
CA PHE A 121 -7.02 0.57 4.80
C PHE A 121 -6.30 1.62 3.96
N SER A 122 -6.17 1.37 2.66
CA SER A 122 -5.55 2.32 1.71
C SER A 122 -6.27 3.67 1.70
N ALA A 123 -7.60 3.70 1.75
CA ALA A 123 -8.40 4.93 1.80
C ALA A 123 -8.14 5.77 3.07
N LEU A 124 -7.92 5.10 4.21
CA LEU A 124 -7.47 5.73 5.46
C LEU A 124 -6.01 6.21 5.40
N GLY A 125 -5.26 5.83 4.37
CA GLY A 125 -3.84 6.15 4.21
C GLY A 125 -2.89 5.25 4.98
N LEU A 126 -3.34 4.07 5.43
CA LEU A 126 -2.59 3.17 6.32
C LEU A 126 -2.70 1.71 5.85
N TYR A 127 -1.65 0.91 5.91
CA TYR A 127 -1.75 -0.51 5.54
C TYR A 127 -0.86 -1.46 6.36
N PRO A 128 -1.38 -2.58 6.86
CA PRO A 128 -0.60 -3.54 7.65
C PRO A 128 0.24 -4.47 6.76
N VAL A 129 1.38 -3.97 6.24
CA VAL A 129 2.32 -4.77 5.40
C VAL A 129 2.76 -6.05 6.10
N ASN A 130 3.09 -5.96 7.40
CA ASN A 130 3.31 -7.11 8.27
C ASN A 130 2.14 -7.21 9.26
N PRO A 131 1.13 -8.07 9.00
CA PRO A 131 -0.08 -8.14 9.83
C PRO A 131 0.21 -8.62 11.26
N CYS A 132 1.36 -9.24 11.51
CA CYS A 132 1.79 -9.67 12.84
C CYS A 132 2.72 -8.67 13.54
N GLY A 133 3.11 -7.57 12.87
CA GLY A 133 4.08 -6.59 13.38
C GLY A 133 3.48 -5.50 14.27
N GLY A 134 2.15 -5.31 14.24
CA GLY A 134 1.49 -4.22 14.97
C GLY A 134 1.78 -2.84 14.39
N GLU A 135 2.23 -2.77 13.13
CA GLU A 135 2.58 -1.53 12.43
C GLU A 135 1.70 -1.38 11.18
N TYR A 136 1.22 -0.17 10.94
CA TYR A 136 0.46 0.21 9.74
C TYR A 136 1.29 1.22 8.96
N VAL A 137 1.76 0.83 7.79
CA VAL A 137 2.61 1.63 6.92
C VAL A 137 1.81 2.77 6.32
N ILE A 138 2.37 3.98 6.37
CA ILE A 138 1.76 5.18 5.82
C ILE A 138 1.81 5.13 4.29
N GLY A 139 0.64 5.32 3.67
CA GLY A 139 0.43 5.44 2.23
C GLY A 139 -0.01 6.85 1.84
N LEU A 140 -1.13 6.92 1.11
CA LEU A 140 -1.81 8.15 0.69
C LEU A 140 -3.27 8.07 1.16
N PRO A 141 -3.80 9.01 1.95
CA PRO A 141 -5.23 9.01 2.29
C PRO A 141 -6.09 9.46 1.08
N PHE A 142 -7.31 8.92 0.99
CA PHE A 142 -8.28 9.21 -0.07
C PHE A 142 -9.61 9.77 0.45
N LEU A 143 -9.69 10.03 1.75
CA LEU A 143 -10.85 10.61 2.44
C LEU A 143 -10.41 11.89 3.14
N GLU A 144 -11.25 12.94 3.08
CA GLU A 144 -10.98 14.19 3.80
C GLU A 144 -10.95 13.96 5.32
N GLU A 145 -11.86 13.13 5.82
CA GLU A 145 -11.96 12.78 7.23
C GLU A 145 -12.51 11.35 7.40
N ALA A 146 -11.98 10.63 8.37
CA ALA A 146 -12.51 9.36 8.84
C ALA A 146 -12.33 9.24 10.35
N THR A 147 -13.29 8.62 11.03
CA THR A 147 -13.22 8.33 12.47
C THR A 147 -13.41 6.85 12.69
N ILE A 148 -12.46 6.23 13.40
CA ILE A 148 -12.52 4.82 13.79
C ILE A 148 -12.97 4.77 15.26
N THR A 149 -14.15 4.19 15.50
CA THR A 149 -14.59 3.85 16.85
C THR A 149 -13.88 2.58 17.31
N LEU A 150 -13.12 2.68 18.38
CA LEU A 150 -12.27 1.61 18.90
C LEU A 150 -13.04 0.74 19.91
N SER A 151 -12.55 -0.48 20.13
CA SER A 151 -13.18 -1.44 21.05
C SER A 151 -13.13 -1.03 22.53
N ASN A 152 -12.37 0.01 22.86
CA ASN A 152 -12.24 0.59 24.21
C ASN A 152 -13.01 1.91 24.36
N ASP A 153 -14.04 2.13 23.53
CA ASP A 153 -14.90 3.33 23.49
C ASP A 153 -14.18 4.64 23.18
N LYS A 154 -12.92 4.57 22.74
CA LYS A 154 -12.18 5.72 22.23
C LYS A 154 -12.39 5.88 20.73
N GLU A 155 -11.99 7.03 20.21
CA GLU A 155 -11.98 7.31 18.79
C GLU A 155 -10.55 7.59 18.32
N PHE A 156 -10.22 7.12 17.13
CA PHE A 156 -9.04 7.53 16.38
C PHE A 156 -9.48 8.21 15.09
N LYS A 157 -9.16 9.49 14.97
CA LYS A 157 -9.54 10.34 13.86
C LYS A 157 -8.38 10.47 12.86
N ILE A 158 -8.71 10.41 11.58
CA ILE A 158 -7.79 10.62 10.48
C ILE A 158 -8.33 11.77 9.63
N THR A 159 -7.51 12.78 9.36
CA THR A 159 -7.87 13.93 8.52
C THR A 159 -6.82 14.14 7.43
N ALA A 160 -7.26 14.36 6.19
CA ALA A 160 -6.42 14.74 5.08
C ALA A 160 -6.69 16.21 4.69
N GLU A 161 -5.76 17.09 5.03
CA GLU A 161 -5.79 18.49 4.63
C GLU A 161 -5.30 18.65 3.19
N ASN A 162 -5.97 19.52 2.44
CA ASN A 162 -5.69 19.82 1.02
C ASN A 162 -5.83 18.60 0.09
N LEU A 163 -6.82 17.73 0.33
CA LEU A 163 -7.15 16.63 -0.57
C LEU A 163 -7.76 17.15 -1.87
N LEU A 164 -6.88 17.42 -2.83
CA LEU A 164 -7.21 17.92 -4.18
C LEU A 164 -6.59 16.99 -5.23
N PRO A 165 -7.16 16.88 -6.45
CA PRO A 165 -6.64 16.01 -7.51
C PRO A 165 -5.15 16.22 -7.85
N GLU A 166 -4.64 17.44 -7.69
CA GLU A 166 -3.24 17.84 -7.89
C GLU A 166 -2.32 17.48 -6.71
N ASN A 167 -2.86 17.33 -5.50
CA ASN A 167 -2.10 17.11 -4.28
C ASN A 167 -1.95 15.61 -4.00
N LYS A 168 -1.05 14.98 -4.75
CA LYS A 168 -0.86 13.52 -4.73
C LYS A 168 0.13 13.01 -3.70
N TYR A 169 0.73 13.90 -2.91
CA TYR A 169 1.79 13.52 -1.98
C TYR A 169 1.50 13.91 -0.55
N VAL A 170 1.86 13.04 0.39
CA VAL A 170 1.90 13.39 1.81
C VAL A 170 3.14 14.23 2.06
N SER A 171 2.93 15.51 2.39
CA SER A 171 4.00 16.48 2.65
C SER A 171 4.44 16.48 4.12
N GLU A 172 3.46 16.40 5.03
CA GLU A 172 3.65 16.34 6.47
C GLU A 172 2.63 15.39 7.10
N VAL A 173 3.02 14.79 8.22
CA VAL A 173 2.14 14.00 9.07
C VAL A 173 2.24 14.55 10.49
N TRP A 174 1.10 14.67 11.14
CA TRP A 174 0.99 15.08 12.52
C TRP A 174 0.22 14.03 13.30
N LEU A 175 0.71 13.68 14.49
CA LEU A 175 0.03 12.77 15.42
C LEU A 175 -0.19 13.51 16.73
N ASN A 176 -1.45 13.68 17.12
CA ASN A 176 -1.85 14.35 18.36
C ASN A 176 -1.18 15.73 18.52
N GLY A 177 -1.20 16.53 17.44
CA GLY A 177 -0.65 17.89 17.41
C GLY A 177 0.88 17.99 17.35
N LYS A 178 1.60 16.87 17.14
CA LYS A 178 3.07 16.86 17.02
C LYS A 178 3.52 16.38 15.64
N PRO A 179 4.60 16.93 15.06
CA PRO A 179 5.18 16.41 13.83
C PRO A 179 5.54 14.93 13.96
N TYR A 180 5.22 14.14 12.94
CA TYR A 180 5.43 12.70 12.89
C TYR A 180 6.23 12.34 11.65
N GLU A 181 7.40 11.73 11.85
CA GLU A 181 8.35 11.44 10.75
C GLU A 181 8.54 9.93 10.48
N LYS A 182 7.88 9.05 11.26
CA LYS A 182 7.94 7.61 11.01
C LYS A 182 7.07 7.24 9.82
N GLY A 183 7.46 6.20 9.10
CA GLY A 183 6.72 5.69 7.92
C GLY A 183 5.60 4.72 8.25
N PHE A 184 5.31 4.54 9.54
CA PHE A 184 4.27 3.68 10.05
C PHE A 184 3.72 4.26 11.34
N ILE A 185 2.48 3.93 11.67
CA ILE A 185 1.87 4.13 12.99
C ILE A 185 1.70 2.76 13.67
N THR A 186 1.83 2.70 15.00
CA THR A 186 1.66 1.44 15.72
C THR A 186 0.21 1.17 16.10
N HIS A 187 -0.14 -0.08 16.33
CA HIS A 187 -1.44 -0.45 16.87
C HIS A 187 -1.71 0.22 18.22
N ASP A 188 -0.69 0.34 19.08
CA ASP A 188 -0.81 1.03 20.36
C ASP A 188 -1.11 2.53 20.20
N ASP A 189 -0.50 3.20 19.21
CA ASP A 189 -0.79 4.60 18.88
C ASP A 189 -2.26 4.77 18.48
N ILE A 190 -2.81 3.86 17.65
CA ILE A 190 -4.21 3.88 17.23
C ILE A 190 -5.13 3.60 18.44
N MET A 191 -4.87 2.54 19.20
CA MET A 191 -5.69 2.12 20.34
C MET A 191 -5.66 3.10 21.51
N ALA A 192 -4.65 3.97 21.58
CA ALA A 192 -4.61 5.09 22.51
C ALA A 192 -5.71 6.13 22.22
N GLY A 193 -6.27 6.14 21.00
CA GLY A 193 -7.16 7.16 20.47
C GLY A 193 -6.40 8.43 20.06
N GLY A 194 -7.14 9.43 19.59
CA GLY A 194 -6.59 10.73 19.21
C GLY A 194 -6.74 11.03 17.72
N GLU A 195 -5.79 11.75 17.14
CA GLU A 195 -5.91 12.27 15.77
C GLU A 195 -4.58 12.18 15.00
N MET A 196 -4.68 11.74 13.75
CA MET A 196 -3.62 11.78 12.75
C MET A 196 -4.04 12.69 11.59
N ILE A 197 -3.22 13.71 11.32
CA ILE A 197 -3.45 14.67 10.24
C ILE A 197 -2.39 14.46 9.16
N PHE A 198 -2.84 14.21 7.94
CA PHE A 198 -2.03 14.21 6.74
C PHE A 198 -2.17 15.58 6.05
N LYS A 199 -1.07 16.26 5.77
CA LYS A 199 -1.08 17.45 4.91
C LYS A 199 -0.62 17.08 3.52
N LEU A 200 -1.50 17.23 2.54
CA LEU A 200 -1.21 16.87 1.16
C LEU A 200 -0.64 18.07 0.39
N GLY A 201 0.17 17.78 -0.62
CA GLY A 201 0.78 18.77 -1.50
C GLY A 201 1.06 18.23 -2.90
N ASP A 202 1.38 19.15 -3.82
CA ASP A 202 1.71 18.89 -5.23
C ASP A 202 3.14 18.36 -5.43
N LYS A 203 3.94 18.33 -4.36
CA LYS A 203 5.34 17.87 -4.34
C LYS A 203 5.56 16.85 -3.23
N PRO A 204 6.47 15.88 -3.46
CA PRO A 204 6.89 14.93 -2.43
C PRO A 204 7.34 15.62 -1.13
N GLY A 205 6.91 15.06 0.00
CA GLY A 205 7.44 15.37 1.32
C GLY A 205 8.85 14.81 1.54
N LYS A 206 9.35 14.94 2.77
CA LYS A 206 10.60 14.27 3.17
C LYS A 206 10.39 12.75 3.26
N PRO A 207 11.42 11.93 2.97
CA PRO A 207 11.35 10.50 3.21
C PRO A 207 10.99 10.19 4.67
N PHE A 208 10.16 9.16 4.86
CA PHE A 208 9.83 8.65 6.19
C PHE A 208 10.99 7.86 6.81
N ARG A 209 10.98 7.75 8.15
CA ARG A 209 11.92 6.93 8.90
C ARG A 209 11.33 5.55 9.21
N PHE A 210 12.06 4.49 8.90
CA PHE A 210 11.75 3.09 9.18
C PHE A 210 12.86 2.41 9.98
#